data_AF-A0A3B8W0U7-F1
#
_entry.id   AF-A0A3B8W0U7-F1
#
_cell.length_a   1.000
_cell.length_b   1.000
_cell.length_c   1.000
_cell.angle_alpha   90.00
_cell.angle_beta   90.00
_cell.angle_gamma   90.00
#
_symmetry.space_group_name_H-M   'P 1'
#
loop_
_entity.id
_entity.type
_entity.pdbx_description
1 polymer ?
#
loop_
_entity_poly.entity_id
_entity_poly.type
_entity_poly.pdbx_seq_one_letter_code
_entity_poly.pdbx_strand_id
1 'polypeptide(L)'
;DIDAIKKQENIINERSYYYIPKEHIDKVSDMIATGDVVLFTSATPGLDVSHMGVTYWDEDKLTFIHASTRDKKVVVNPTTIDAYTKNNKALTGIMIGRLIEKESDDSEMNQ
;
A
#
# COMPACT_ATOMS: atom_id res chain seq x y z
N ASP A 1 24.69 -8.33 6.70
CA ASP A 1 25.82 -7.61 6.10
C ASP A 1 25.35 -6.21 5.76
N ILE A 2 25.96 -5.17 6.34
CA ILE A 2 25.54 -3.76 6.18
C ILE A 2 25.81 -3.28 4.76
N ASP A 3 26.88 -3.76 4.12
CA ASP A 3 27.27 -3.29 2.79
C ASP A 3 26.32 -3.81 1.71
N ALA A 4 25.78 -5.02 1.89
CA ALA A 4 24.73 -5.57 1.03
C ALA A 4 23.44 -4.72 1.08
N ILE A 5 23.04 -4.26 2.27
CA ILE A 5 21.85 -3.40 2.44
C ILE A 5 22.07 -2.04 1.77
N LYS A 6 23.22 -1.39 2.01
CA LYS A 6 23.56 -0.10 1.36
C LYS A 6 23.56 -0.18 -0.16
N LYS A 7 24.08 -1.28 -0.72
CA LYS A 7 24.06 -1.51 -2.16
C LYS A 7 22.61 -1.59 -2.68
N GLN A 8 21.73 -2.29 -1.96
CA GLN A 8 20.33 -2.40 -2.32
C GLN A 8 19.59 -1.06 -2.20
N GLU A 9 19.84 -0.30 -1.13
CA GLU A 9 19.30 1.06 -0.94
C GLU A 9 19.69 1.99 -2.08
N ASN A 10 20.95 1.99 -2.51
CA ASN A 10 21.41 2.80 -3.64
C ASN A 10 20.68 2.45 -4.95
N ILE A 11 20.52 1.15 -5.25
CA ILE A 11 19.79 0.69 -6.44
C ILE A 11 18.30 1.10 -6.39
N ILE A 12 17.71 1.08 -5.20
CA ILE A 12 16.30 1.49 -4.98
C ILE A 12 16.18 3.00 -5.16
N ASN A 13 17.12 3.79 -4.63
CA ASN A 13 17.12 5.27 -4.72
C ASN A 13 17.21 5.80 -6.16
N GLU A 14 17.76 5.02 -7.10
CA GLU A 14 17.84 5.39 -8.51
C GLU A 14 16.50 5.24 -9.26
N ARG A 15 15.50 4.60 -8.67
CA ARG A 15 14.20 4.34 -9.32
C ARG A 15 13.28 5.55 -9.26
N SER A 16 12.47 5.71 -10.30
CA SER A 16 11.33 6.63 -10.27
C SER A 16 10.13 5.94 -9.64
N TYR A 17 9.53 6.58 -8.64
CA TYR A 17 8.35 6.07 -7.95
C TYR A 17 7.12 6.89 -8.29
N TYR A 18 6.00 6.20 -8.51
CA TYR A 18 4.69 6.83 -8.64
C TYR A 18 3.89 6.53 -7.38
N TYR A 19 3.28 7.57 -6.82
CA TYR A 19 2.41 7.47 -5.67
C TYR A 19 1.28 8.48 -5.83
N ILE A 20 0.18 8.23 -5.13
CA ILE A 20 -0.96 9.15 -5.05
C ILE A 20 -0.71 10.04 -3.84
N PRO A 21 -0.46 11.35 -4.01
CA PRO A 21 -0.33 12.26 -2.88
C PRO A 21 -1.59 12.25 -2.03
N LYS A 22 -1.46 12.42 -0.71
CA LYS A 22 -2.60 12.34 0.21
C LYS A 22 -3.74 13.32 -0.09
N GLU A 23 -3.47 14.40 -0.81
CA GLU A 23 -4.50 15.36 -1.25
C GLU A 23 -5.34 14.89 -2.45
N HIS A 24 -4.91 13.80 -3.11
CA HIS A 24 -5.53 13.27 -4.32
C HIS A 24 -6.19 11.90 -4.12
N ILE A 25 -6.06 11.28 -2.94
CA ILE A 25 -6.58 9.92 -2.67
C ILE A 25 -8.08 9.85 -2.92
N ASP A 26 -8.85 10.79 -2.39
CA ASP A 26 -10.31 10.83 -2.55
C ASP A 26 -10.75 10.91 -4.03
N LYS A 27 -9.95 11.58 -4.89
CA LYS A 27 -10.27 11.76 -6.32
C LYS A 27 -10.10 10.48 -7.15
N VAL A 28 -9.40 9.49 -6.62
CA VAL A 28 -9.07 8.24 -7.31
C VAL A 28 -9.57 7.01 -6.54
N SER A 29 -10.35 7.21 -5.47
CA SER A 29 -10.87 6.15 -4.61
C SER A 29 -11.64 5.10 -5.43
N ASP A 30 -12.49 5.53 -6.36
CA ASP A 30 -13.29 4.66 -7.25
C ASP A 30 -12.45 3.72 -8.12
N MET A 31 -11.15 3.99 -8.30
CA MET A 31 -10.24 3.12 -9.06
C MET A 31 -9.58 2.03 -8.20
N ILE A 32 -9.67 2.16 -6.87
CA ILE A 32 -9.11 1.23 -5.90
C ILE A 32 -10.16 0.16 -5.59
N ALA A 33 -9.79 -1.10 -5.68
CA ALA A 33 -10.69 -2.23 -5.50
C ALA A 33 -10.41 -2.92 -4.16
N THR A 34 -11.45 -3.46 -3.52
CA THR A 34 -11.27 -4.34 -2.36
C THR A 34 -10.27 -5.46 -2.70
N GLY A 35 -9.30 -5.67 -1.82
CA GLY A 35 -8.24 -6.65 -2.03
C GLY A 35 -6.94 -6.06 -2.58
N ASP A 36 -6.91 -4.81 -3.04
CA ASP A 36 -5.65 -4.16 -3.40
C ASP A 36 -4.75 -4.01 -2.18
N VAL A 37 -3.44 -4.12 -2.37
CA VAL A 37 -2.44 -3.77 -1.37
C VAL A 37 -2.27 -2.26 -1.35
N VAL A 38 -2.44 -1.65 -0.19
CA VAL A 38 -2.13 -0.23 0.04
C VAL A 38 -0.83 -0.10 0.82
N LEU A 39 0.08 0.72 0.30
CA LEU A 39 1.36 1.07 0.91
C LEU A 39 1.33 2.56 1.29
N PHE A 40 1.50 2.89 2.56
CA PHE A 40 1.48 4.28 3.03
C PHE A 40 2.87 4.89 2.94
N THR A 41 3.04 5.86 2.04
CA THR A 41 4.33 6.49 1.78
C THR A 41 4.69 7.48 2.88
N SER A 42 5.98 7.58 3.21
CA SER A 42 6.47 8.31 4.37
C SER A 42 7.22 9.60 4.01
N ALA A 43 7.23 10.56 4.94
CA ALA A 43 8.10 11.73 4.93
C ALA A 43 9.39 11.48 5.73
N THR A 44 9.54 10.33 6.39
CA THR A 44 10.71 10.00 7.21
C THR A 44 11.95 9.88 6.32
N PRO A 45 13.04 10.62 6.60
CA PRO A 45 14.27 10.54 5.80
C PRO A 45 14.81 9.09 5.73
N GLY A 46 15.06 8.61 4.52
CA GLY A 46 15.57 7.26 4.27
C GLY A 46 14.52 6.14 4.34
N LEU A 47 13.22 6.46 4.42
CA LEU A 47 12.13 5.48 4.44
C LEU A 47 11.05 5.86 3.41
N ASP A 48 10.78 4.95 2.48
CA ASP A 48 9.79 5.10 1.41
C ASP A 48 8.37 4.81 1.89
N VAL A 49 8.16 3.69 2.58
CA VAL A 49 6.87 3.19 3.06
C VAL A 49 6.94 2.88 4.55
N SER A 50 6.02 3.43 5.34
CA SER A 50 6.01 3.23 6.80
C SER A 50 4.98 2.22 7.29
N HIS A 51 3.95 1.94 6.49
CA HIS A 51 2.88 1.02 6.87
C HIS A 51 2.19 0.44 5.65
N MET A 52 1.47 -0.66 5.82
CA MET A 52 0.70 -1.28 4.75
C MET A 52 -0.59 -1.96 5.24
N GLY A 53 -1.47 -2.28 4.30
CA GLY A 53 -2.65 -3.10 4.54
C GLY A 53 -3.28 -3.58 3.24
N VAL A 54 -4.47 -4.16 3.35
CA VAL A 54 -5.30 -4.58 2.22
C VAL A 54 -6.54 -3.72 2.21
N THR A 55 -6.83 -3.08 1.08
CA THR A 55 -7.99 -2.21 0.95
C THR A 55 -9.30 -3.00 1.06
N TYR A 56 -10.31 -2.36 1.63
CA TYR A 56 -11.62 -2.94 1.87
C TYR A 56 -12.69 -1.86 1.73
N TRP A 57 -13.58 -2.02 0.77
CA TRP A 57 -14.80 -1.24 0.67
C TRP A 57 -15.83 -1.77 1.66
N ASP A 58 -16.11 -0.95 2.67
CA ASP A 58 -17.15 -1.17 3.67
C ASP A 58 -18.33 -0.27 3.30
N GLU A 59 -19.25 -0.80 2.49
CA GLU A 59 -20.27 -0.01 1.78
C GLU A 59 -19.62 1.11 0.96
N ASP A 60 -19.97 2.38 1.21
CA ASP A 60 -19.45 3.55 0.48
C ASP A 60 -18.12 4.07 1.04
N LYS A 61 -17.47 3.32 1.95
CA LYS A 61 -16.26 3.75 2.66
C LYS A 61 -15.06 2.89 2.26
N LEU A 62 -14.15 3.46 1.47
CA LEU A 62 -12.84 2.87 1.21
C LEU A 62 -11.95 2.93 2.46
N THR A 63 -11.86 1.81 3.16
CA THR A 63 -10.97 1.57 4.30
C THR A 63 -9.96 0.47 3.98
N PHE A 64 -9.27 -0.06 4.99
CA PHE A 64 -8.28 -1.11 4.83
C PHE A 64 -8.20 -2.01 6.08
N ILE A 65 -7.83 -3.25 5.86
CA ILE A 65 -7.52 -4.25 6.86
C ILE A 65 -6.01 -4.23 7.09
N HIS A 66 -5.58 -4.13 8.35
CA HIS A 66 -4.16 -4.13 8.68
C HIS A 66 -3.87 -4.70 10.07
N ALA A 67 -2.64 -5.15 10.27
CA ALA A 67 -2.11 -5.40 11.60
C ALA A 67 -1.88 -4.06 12.32
N SER A 68 -2.68 -3.77 13.34
CA SER A 68 -2.58 -2.54 14.11
C SER A 68 -1.67 -2.74 15.31
N THR A 69 -0.54 -2.02 15.36
CA THR A 69 0.33 -2.01 16.54
C THR A 69 -0.40 -1.46 17.77
N ARG A 70 -1.27 -0.46 17.58
CA ARG A 70 -2.09 0.14 18.65
C ARG A 70 -3.07 -0.88 19.23
N ASP A 71 -3.77 -1.59 18.36
CA ASP A 71 -4.86 -2.49 18.76
C ASP A 71 -4.38 -3.94 19.01
N LYS A 72 -3.10 -4.22 18.73
CA LYS A 72 -2.40 -5.51 18.90
C LYS A 72 -3.09 -6.69 18.19
N LYS A 73 -3.80 -6.41 17.11
CA LYS A 73 -4.51 -7.40 16.30
C LYS A 73 -4.74 -6.88 14.89
N VAL A 74 -5.17 -7.77 14.01
CA VAL A 74 -5.68 -7.38 12.69
C VAL A 74 -7.06 -6.74 12.86
N VAL A 75 -7.24 -5.57 12.25
CA VAL A 75 -8.48 -4.79 12.33
C VAL A 75 -8.85 -4.24 10.95
N VAL A 76 -10.14 -4.01 10.74
CA VAL A 76 -10.61 -3.05 9.74
C VAL A 76 -10.39 -1.65 10.33
N ASN A 77 -9.67 -0.78 9.65
CA ASN A 77 -9.45 0.57 10.14
C ASN A 77 -10.79 1.35 10.20
N PRO A 78 -11.08 2.09 11.29
CA PRO A 78 -12.38 2.74 11.44
C PRO A 78 -12.59 3.94 10.50
N THR A 79 -11.52 4.54 9.96
CA THR A 79 -11.58 5.71 9.07
C THR A 79 -11.28 5.32 7.62
N THR A 80 -11.62 6.18 6.67
CA THR A 80 -11.20 6.01 5.27
C THR A 80 -9.67 6.06 5.15
N ILE A 81 -9.14 5.51 4.05
CA ILE A 81 -7.72 5.65 3.69
C ILE A 81 -7.33 7.13 3.57
N ASP A 82 -8.19 7.96 2.96
CA ASP A 82 -7.97 9.41 2.84
C ASP A 82 -7.83 10.09 4.21
N ALA A 83 -8.80 9.88 5.10
CA ALA A 83 -8.79 10.46 6.44
C ALA A 83 -7.62 9.93 7.28
N TYR A 84 -7.30 8.63 7.19
CA TYR A 84 -6.15 8.03 7.87
C TYR A 84 -4.84 8.71 7.43
N THR A 85 -4.67 8.91 6.12
CA THR A 85 -3.45 9.49 5.55
C THR A 85 -3.33 10.99 5.87
N LYS A 86 -4.42 11.75 5.83
CA LYS A 86 -4.43 13.19 6.19
C LYS A 86 -4.20 13.44 7.67
N ASN A 87 -4.73 12.57 8.54
CA ASN A 87 -4.56 12.69 9.99
C ASN A 87 -3.14 12.36 10.48
N ASN A 88 -2.32 11.69 9.66
CA ASN A 88 -0.93 11.38 10.00
C ASN A 88 0.04 12.28 9.22
N LYS A 89 0.66 13.23 9.93
CA LYS A 89 1.63 14.17 9.33
C LYS A 89 2.85 13.50 8.71
N ALA A 90 3.23 12.31 9.18
CA ALA A 90 4.36 11.57 8.64
C ALA A 90 4.04 10.88 7.30
N LEU A 91 2.78 10.75 6.93
CA LEU A 91 2.38 10.15 5.66
C LEU A 91 2.32 11.20 4.55
N THR A 92 2.84 10.85 3.38
CA THR A 92 2.86 11.71 2.18
C THR A 92 1.81 11.32 1.16
N GLY A 93 1.33 10.07 1.19
CA GLY A 93 0.39 9.52 0.22
C GLY A 93 0.31 8.00 0.30
N ILE A 94 -0.11 7.39 -0.81
CA ILE A 94 -0.23 5.93 -0.94
C ILE A 94 0.31 5.43 -2.28
N MET A 95 0.80 4.19 -2.30
CA MET A 95 0.94 3.39 -3.51
C MET A 95 -0.07 2.24 -3.46
N ILE A 96 -0.56 1.82 -4.63
CA ILE A 96 -1.54 0.75 -4.76
C ILE A 96 -0.94 -0.37 -5.61
N GLY A 97 -0.99 -1.61 -5.10
CA GLY A 97 -0.62 -2.81 -5.82
C GLY A 97 -1.82 -3.73 -5.96
N ARG A 98 -2.19 -4.07 -7.20
CA ARG A 98 -3.27 -5.03 -7.50
C ARG A 98 -2.68 -6.37 -7.88
N LEU A 99 -3.19 -7.45 -7.28
CA LEU A 99 -2.82 -8.80 -7.68
C LEU A 99 -3.35 -9.07 -9.10
N ILE A 100 -2.50 -9.61 -9.96
CA ILE A 100 -2.88 -10.08 -11.29
C ILE A 100 -2.90 -11.59 -11.23
N GLU A 101 -4.04 -12.21 -11.53
CA GLU A 101 -4.10 -13.66 -11.66
C GLU A 101 -3.20 -14.09 -12.81
N LYS A 102 -2.38 -15.11 -12.55
CA LYS A 102 -1.60 -15.75 -13.60
C LYS A 102 -2.54 -16.75 -14.29
N GLU A 103 -2.77 -16.59 -15.59
CA GLU A 103 -3.49 -17.63 -16.36
C GLU A 103 -2.80 -18.98 -16.14
N SER A 104 -3.60 -20.03 -15.86
CA SER A 104 -3.08 -21.39 -15.79
C SER A 104 -2.54 -21.79 -17.16
N ASP A 105 -1.31 -22.29 -17.19
CA ASP A 105 -0.76 -22.93 -18.37
C ASP A 105 -1.43 -24.31 -18.50
N ASP A 106 -2.61 -24.35 -19.15
CA ASP A 106 -3.41 -25.56 -19.36
C ASP A 106 -2.71 -26.59 -20.29
N SER A 107 -1.45 -26.38 -20.65
CA SER A 107 -0.68 -27.23 -21.57
C SER A 107 -0.17 -28.55 -20.96
N GLU A 108 -0.21 -28.73 -19.63
CA GLU A 108 0.27 -29.97 -18.98
C GLU A 108 -0.80 -31.04 -18.72
N MET A 109 -2.08 -30.81 -19.04
CA MET A 109 -3.16 -31.78 -18.72
C MET A 109 -3.50 -32.80 -19.82
N ASN A 110 -2.67 -32.89 -20.87
CA ASN A 110 -2.83 -33.84 -21.99
C ASN A 110 -1.54 -34.67 -22.26
N GLN A 111 -0.95 -35.27 -21.21
CA GLN A 111 0.01 -36.38 -21.37
C GLN A 111 -0.43 -37.60 -20.56
#